data_AF-A0A3B3R1Q8-F1
#
_entry.id   AF-A0A3B3R1Q8-F1
#
_cell.length_a   1.000
_cell.length_b   1.000
_cell.length_c   1.000
_cell.angle_alpha   90.00
_cell.angle_beta   90.00
_cell.angle_gamma   90.00
#
_symmetry.space_group_name_H-M   'P 1'
#
loop_
_entity.id
_entity.type
_entity.pdbx_description
1 polymer ?
#
loop_
_entity_poly.entity_id
_entity_poly.type
_entity_poly.pdbx_seq_one_letter_code
_entity_poly.pdbx_strand_id
1 'polypeptide(L)'
;MQKSGNSLGAIGRELGEPRSSVQRYQKCGTAKTLRRSSRKSKLTPTNERALVQKICFNPMMTKKQVCQELKASGINVSLSTVQRPLLQERHLKARLECAKKHKDKDKGFWKCMLQIKRIITIIIILLYEN
;
A
#
# COMPACT_ATOMS: atom_id res chain seq x y z
N MET A 1 9.35 39.82 1.03
CA MET A 1 8.87 40.97 0.23
C MET A 1 9.23 40.74 -1.23
N GLN A 2 8.38 41.14 -2.18
CA GLN A 2 8.70 41.10 -3.61
C GLN A 2 9.72 42.18 -3.92
N LYS A 3 10.82 41.84 -4.61
CA LYS A 3 11.96 42.74 -4.80
C LYS A 3 11.66 43.96 -5.70
N SER A 4 10.64 43.86 -6.56
CA SER A 4 10.31 44.87 -7.57
C SER A 4 9.23 45.87 -7.15
N GLY A 5 8.59 45.72 -5.99
CA GLY A 5 7.50 46.62 -5.54
C GLY A 5 6.21 46.55 -6.38
N ASN A 6 6.16 45.74 -7.43
CA ASN A 6 5.00 45.61 -8.32
C ASN A 6 3.81 44.94 -7.63
N SER A 7 2.59 45.32 -8.03
CA SER A 7 1.38 44.64 -7.56
C SER A 7 1.25 43.24 -8.16
N LEU A 8 0.61 42.31 -7.43
CA LEU A 8 0.33 40.94 -7.92
C LEU A 8 -0.40 40.91 -9.27
N GLY A 9 -1.30 41.87 -9.49
CA GLY A 9 -2.04 41.98 -10.75
C GLY A 9 -1.17 42.50 -11.90
N ALA A 10 -0.22 43.39 -11.63
CA ALA A 10 0.74 43.85 -12.63
C ALA A 10 1.66 42.71 -13.06
N ILE A 11 2.18 41.93 -12.10
CA ILE A 11 3.00 40.74 -12.37
C ILE A 11 2.21 39.70 -13.17
N GLY A 12 0.95 39.46 -12.82
CA GLY A 12 0.10 38.53 -13.58
C GLY A 12 -0.08 38.96 -15.03
N ARG A 13 -0.35 40.25 -15.28
CA ARG A 13 -0.46 40.78 -16.66
C ARG A 13 0.85 40.69 -17.43
N GLU A 14 1.97 40.99 -16.78
CA GLU A 14 3.31 40.88 -17.37
C GLU A 14 3.67 39.44 -17.76
N LEU A 15 3.28 38.46 -16.93
CA LEU A 15 3.54 37.05 -17.16
C LEU A 15 2.45 36.34 -18.00
N GLY A 16 1.33 37.00 -18.31
CA GLY A 16 0.16 36.37 -18.93
C GLY A 16 -0.58 35.37 -18.02
N GLU A 17 -0.35 35.42 -16.72
CA GLU A 17 -0.89 34.50 -15.72
C GLU A 17 -1.97 35.20 -14.86
N PRO A 18 -3.04 34.49 -14.45
CA PRO A 18 -4.05 35.09 -13.59
C PRO A 18 -3.47 35.44 -12.22
N ARG A 19 -3.98 36.53 -11.64
CA ARG A 19 -3.57 37.01 -10.30
C ARG A 19 -3.60 35.89 -9.23
N SER A 20 -4.55 34.97 -9.31
CA SER A 20 -4.69 33.84 -8.39
C SER A 20 -3.50 32.87 -8.48
N SER A 21 -2.93 32.66 -9.67
CA SER A 21 -1.71 31.86 -9.86
C SER A 21 -0.50 32.52 -9.20
N VAL A 22 -0.32 33.83 -9.39
CA VAL A 22 0.76 34.61 -8.75
C VAL A 22 0.63 34.59 -7.22
N GLN A 23 -0.59 34.76 -6.70
CA GLN A 23 -0.87 34.68 -5.27
C GLN A 23 -0.63 33.27 -4.70
N ARG A 24 -1.05 32.23 -5.43
CA ARG A 24 -0.78 30.82 -5.07
C ARG A 24 0.72 30.56 -5.03
N TYR A 25 1.47 31.05 -6.01
CA TYR A 25 2.91 30.91 -6.08
C TYR A 25 3.60 31.59 -4.90
N GLN A 26 3.19 32.80 -4.53
CA GLN A 26 3.74 33.50 -3.36
C GLN A 26 3.51 32.73 -2.05
N LYS A 27 2.36 32.05 -1.92
CA LYS A 27 2.02 31.25 -0.72
C LYS A 27 2.70 29.88 -0.69
N CYS A 28 2.73 29.17 -1.82
CA CYS A 28 3.17 27.79 -1.91
C CYS A 28 4.61 27.63 -2.42
N GLY A 29 5.22 28.68 -2.96
CA GLY A 29 6.57 28.68 -3.53
C GLY A 29 6.72 27.85 -4.82
N THR A 30 5.63 27.30 -5.35
CA THR A 30 5.66 26.43 -6.53
C THR A 30 4.46 26.69 -7.45
N ALA A 31 4.74 26.72 -8.75
CA ALA A 31 3.72 26.77 -9.79
C ALA A 31 3.20 25.36 -10.14
N LYS A 32 3.97 24.32 -9.79
CA LYS A 32 3.64 22.92 -10.11
C LYS A 32 2.53 22.41 -9.20
N THR A 33 1.58 21.67 -9.78
CA THR A 33 0.56 20.96 -9.01
C THR A 33 1.22 19.82 -8.22
N LEU A 34 1.23 19.94 -6.89
CA LEU A 34 1.72 18.90 -6.00
C LEU A 34 0.72 17.75 -5.88
N ARG A 35 1.22 16.55 -5.55
CA ARG A 35 0.35 15.42 -5.23
C ARG A 35 -0.51 15.77 -4.02
N ARG A 36 -1.81 15.51 -4.13
CA ARG A 36 -2.75 15.71 -3.01
C ARG A 36 -2.44 14.71 -1.90
N SER A 37 -2.59 15.14 -0.66
CA SER A 37 -2.60 14.22 0.47
C SER A 37 -3.77 13.24 0.32
N SER A 38 -3.47 11.94 0.35
CA SER A 38 -4.48 10.91 0.30
C SER A 38 -5.06 10.63 1.69
N ARG A 39 -6.24 10.00 1.73
CA ARG A 39 -6.79 9.47 2.98
C ARG A 39 -5.82 8.45 3.60
N LYS A 40 -5.66 8.50 4.93
CA LYS A 40 -4.89 7.49 5.67
C LYS A 40 -5.48 6.09 5.46
N SER A 41 -4.63 5.09 5.31
CA SER A 41 -5.07 3.70 5.19
C SER A 41 -5.67 3.21 6.51
N LYS A 42 -6.68 2.33 6.42
CA LYS A 42 -7.28 1.69 7.61
C LYS A 42 -6.29 0.77 8.34
N LEU A 43 -5.38 0.15 7.59
CA LEU A 43 -4.29 -0.65 8.11
C LEU A 43 -3.02 0.22 8.11
N THR A 44 -2.43 0.43 9.27
CA THR A 44 -1.14 1.14 9.38
C THR A 44 -0.01 0.24 8.86
N PRO A 45 1.15 0.80 8.45
CA PRO A 45 2.30 0.00 8.01
C PRO A 45 2.81 -0.97 9.08
N THR A 46 2.58 -0.69 10.36
CA THR A 46 2.93 -1.57 11.48
C THR A 46 1.98 -2.75 11.57
N ASN A 47 0.67 -2.49 11.54
CA ASN A 47 -0.35 -3.55 11.56
C ASN A 47 -0.25 -4.43 10.32
N GLU A 48 0.11 -3.84 9.18
CA GLU A 48 0.41 -4.55 7.94
C GLU A 48 1.56 -5.54 8.08
N ARG A 49 2.68 -5.11 8.66
CA ARG A 49 3.84 -5.97 8.89
C ARG A 49 3.55 -7.09 9.90
N ALA A 50 2.90 -6.74 11.02
CA ALA A 50 2.51 -7.71 12.04
C ALA A 50 1.56 -8.78 11.47
N LEU A 51 0.62 -8.38 10.62
CA LEU A 51 -0.24 -9.30 9.88
C LEU A 51 0.56 -10.29 9.02
N VAL A 52 1.49 -9.79 8.20
CA VAL A 52 2.31 -10.62 7.31
C VAL A 52 3.16 -11.61 8.13
N GLN A 53 3.77 -11.14 9.22
CA GLN A 53 4.54 -11.98 10.13
C GLN A 53 3.69 -13.07 10.78
N LYS A 54 2.48 -12.71 11.24
CA LYS A 54 1.56 -13.68 11.87
C LYS A 54 1.15 -14.79 10.90
N ILE A 55 0.85 -14.46 9.64
CA ILE A 55 0.56 -15.47 8.60
C ILE A 55 1.80 -16.30 8.25
N CYS A 56 2.98 -15.70 8.27
CA CYS A 56 4.23 -16.43 8.05
C CYS A 56 4.52 -17.43 9.19
N PHE A 57 4.21 -17.05 10.43
CA PHE A 57 4.39 -17.89 11.62
C PHE A 57 3.31 -18.98 11.70
N ASN A 58 2.05 -18.63 11.45
CA ASN A 58 0.92 -19.55 11.38
C ASN A 58 0.28 -19.53 9.97
N PRO A 59 0.84 -20.30 9.02
CA PRO A 59 0.34 -20.36 7.64
C PRO A 59 -1.07 -20.98 7.50
N MET A 60 -1.59 -21.63 8.55
CA MET A 60 -2.97 -22.14 8.59
C MET A 60 -4.01 -21.08 8.90
N MET A 61 -3.58 -19.89 9.32
CA MET A 61 -4.49 -18.82 9.69
C MET A 61 -5.19 -18.25 8.44
N THR A 62 -6.52 -18.36 8.41
CA THR A 62 -7.33 -17.90 7.29
C THR A 62 -7.49 -16.38 7.34
N LYS A 63 -7.60 -15.71 6.18
CA LYS A 63 -7.91 -14.27 6.07
C LYS A 63 -9.18 -13.84 6.84
N LYS A 64 -10.14 -14.75 7.02
CA LYS A 64 -11.35 -14.54 7.83
C LYS A 64 -11.03 -14.44 9.32
N GLN A 65 -10.20 -15.35 9.84
CA GLN A 65 -9.75 -15.36 11.23
C GLN A 65 -8.96 -14.09 11.53
N VAL A 66 -8.03 -13.72 10.65
CA VAL A 66 -7.31 -12.44 10.75
C VAL A 66 -8.25 -11.24 10.82
N CYS A 67 -9.25 -11.21 9.94
CA CYS A 67 -10.21 -10.11 9.90
C CYS A 67 -11.02 -10.03 11.22
N GLN A 68 -11.39 -11.18 11.79
CA GLN A 68 -12.04 -11.26 13.09
C GLN A 68 -11.13 -10.76 14.21
N GLU A 69 -9.85 -11.16 14.22
CA GLU A 69 -8.86 -10.67 15.19
C GLU A 69 -8.69 -9.15 15.11
N LEU A 70 -8.52 -8.61 13.89
CA LEU A 70 -8.38 -7.16 13.70
C LEU A 70 -9.62 -6.41 14.17
N LYS A 71 -10.82 -6.96 13.92
CA LYS A 71 -12.07 -6.39 14.43
C LYS A 71 -12.14 -6.44 15.95
N ALA A 72 -11.68 -7.52 16.58
CA ALA A 72 -11.60 -7.63 18.03
C ALA A 72 -10.63 -6.61 18.64
N SER A 73 -9.54 -6.27 17.94
CA SER A 73 -8.64 -5.17 18.33
C SER A 73 -9.18 -3.77 18.01
N GLY A 74 -10.44 -3.64 17.56
CA GLY A 74 -11.08 -2.36 17.22
C GLY A 74 -10.81 -1.85 15.79
N ILE A 75 -10.09 -2.62 14.96
CA ILE A 75 -9.76 -2.25 13.58
C ILE A 75 -10.79 -2.85 12.62
N ASN A 76 -11.74 -2.03 12.18
CA ASN A 76 -12.77 -2.48 11.23
C ASN A 76 -12.26 -2.47 9.77
N VAL A 77 -11.87 -3.66 9.29
CA VAL A 77 -11.36 -3.89 7.93
C VAL A 77 -12.18 -4.91 7.16
N SER A 78 -12.15 -4.79 5.82
CA SER A 78 -12.72 -5.79 4.91
C SER A 78 -11.72 -6.93 4.66
N LEU A 79 -12.22 -8.09 4.21
CA LEU A 79 -11.36 -9.21 3.78
C LEU A 79 -10.40 -8.80 2.64
N SER A 80 -10.84 -7.93 1.74
CA SER A 80 -9.99 -7.40 0.65
C SER A 80 -8.88 -6.50 1.18
N THR A 81 -9.12 -5.75 2.25
CA THR A 81 -8.11 -4.90 2.90
C THR A 81 -7.02 -5.75 3.55
N VAL A 82 -7.39 -6.88 4.16
CA VAL A 82 -6.46 -7.86 4.73
C VAL A 82 -5.64 -8.57 3.65
N GLN A 83 -6.24 -8.82 2.48
CA GLN A 83 -5.57 -9.52 1.38
C GLN A 83 -4.54 -8.66 0.64
N ARG A 84 -4.77 -7.34 0.51
CA ARG A 84 -3.89 -6.42 -0.23
C ARG A 84 -2.42 -6.46 0.22
N PRO A 85 -2.10 -6.37 1.53
CA PRO A 85 -0.74 -6.52 2.03
C PRO A 85 -0.02 -7.78 1.55
N LEU A 86 -0.76 -8.88 1.42
CA LEU A 86 -0.22 -10.19 1.07
C LEU A 86 0.19 -10.28 -0.41
N LEU A 87 -0.25 -9.34 -1.23
CA LEU A 87 -0.04 -9.29 -2.67
C LEU A 87 0.95 -8.20 -3.11
N GLN A 88 1.47 -7.40 -2.18
CA GLN A 88 2.42 -6.35 -2.52
C GLN A 88 3.81 -6.93 -2.76
N GLU A 89 4.51 -6.39 -3.76
CA GLU A 89 5.88 -6.80 -4.15
C GLU A 89 6.85 -6.87 -2.97
N ARG A 90 6.81 -5.84 -2.10
CA ARG A 90 7.66 -5.78 -0.89
C ARG A 90 7.50 -6.98 0.06
N HIS A 91 6.36 -7.67 0.04
CA HIS A 91 6.09 -8.83 0.87
C HIS A 91 6.16 -10.17 0.10
N LEU A 92 6.26 -10.14 -1.23
CA LEU A 92 6.38 -11.36 -2.05
C LEU A 92 7.64 -12.15 -1.68
N LYS A 93 8.78 -11.48 -1.46
CA LYS A 93 10.04 -12.13 -1.07
C LYS A 93 9.92 -12.90 0.25
N ALA A 94 9.37 -12.25 1.29
CA ALA A 94 9.18 -12.89 2.60
C ALA A 94 8.22 -14.08 2.52
N ARG A 95 7.17 -13.97 1.68
CA ARG A 95 6.25 -15.09 1.42
C ARG A 95 6.89 -16.22 0.62
N LEU A 96 7.74 -15.90 -0.35
CA LEU A 96 8.50 -16.89 -1.11
C LEU A 96 9.44 -17.66 -0.17
N GLU A 97 10.13 -16.96 0.72
CA GLU A 97 11.00 -17.59 1.72
C GLU A 97 10.20 -18.45 2.70
N CYS A 98 9.03 -17.95 3.15
CA CYS A 98 8.08 -18.73 3.94
C CYS A 98 7.64 -20.00 3.20
N ALA A 99 7.31 -19.89 1.91
CA ALA A 99 6.89 -21.03 1.10
C ALA A 99 8.03 -22.05 0.95
N LYS A 100 9.26 -21.60 0.68
CA LYS A 100 10.45 -22.46 0.60
C LYS A 100 10.68 -23.24 1.89
N LYS A 101 10.50 -22.61 3.06
CA LYS A 101 10.60 -23.26 4.38
C LYS A 101 9.53 -24.33 4.63
N HIS A 102 8.43 -24.28 3.88
CA HIS A 102 7.28 -25.15 4.06
C HIS A 102 7.03 -26.09 2.87
N LYS A 103 8.01 -26.23 1.96
CA LYS A 103 7.91 -27.01 0.70
C LYS A 103 7.43 -28.45 0.91
N ASP A 104 7.81 -29.07 2.02
CA ASP A 104 7.56 -30.50 2.29
C ASP A 104 6.17 -30.78 2.92
N LYS A 105 5.34 -29.73 3.12
CA LYS A 105 4.02 -29.88 3.74
C LYS A 105 2.95 -30.35 2.74
N ASP A 106 1.91 -30.99 3.28
CA ASP A 106 0.87 -31.65 2.48
C ASP A 106 -0.01 -30.68 1.66
N LYS A 107 -0.74 -31.22 0.68
CA LYS A 107 -1.61 -30.45 -0.22
C LYS A 107 -2.73 -29.67 0.50
N GLY A 108 -3.27 -30.20 1.58
CA GLY A 108 -4.21 -29.54 2.50
C GLY A 108 -3.59 -28.36 3.25
N PHE A 109 -2.31 -28.46 3.65
CA PHE A 109 -1.56 -27.31 4.19
C PHE A 109 -1.55 -26.14 3.19
N TRP A 110 -1.23 -26.46 1.94
CA TRP A 110 -1.24 -25.49 0.86
C TRP A 110 -2.66 -25.00 0.57
N LYS A 111 -3.69 -25.86 0.54
CA LYS A 111 -5.09 -25.48 0.28
C LYS A 111 -5.63 -24.42 1.26
N CYS A 112 -5.23 -24.46 2.54
CA CYS A 112 -5.61 -23.46 3.54
C CYS A 112 -4.85 -22.14 3.35
N MET A 113 -3.53 -22.21 3.13
CA MET A 113 -2.69 -21.02 2.88
C MET A 113 -3.05 -20.30 1.57
N LEU A 114 -3.56 -21.04 0.58
CA LEU A 114 -3.70 -20.62 -0.82
C LEU A 114 -5.12 -20.16 -1.22
N GLN A 115 -5.98 -19.72 -0.29
CA GLN A 115 -7.28 -19.08 -0.61
C GLN A 115 -7.16 -17.70 -1.33
N ILE A 116 -6.03 -17.45 -1.98
CA ILE A 116 -5.72 -16.31 -2.83
C ILE A 116 -5.27 -16.91 -4.19
N LYS A 117 -6.24 -17.32 -5.02
CA LYS A 117 -6.06 -18.10 -6.26
C LYS A 117 -5.01 -17.56 -7.26
N ARG A 118 -4.61 -16.28 -7.20
CA ARG A 118 -3.63 -15.67 -8.13
C ARG A 118 -2.15 -15.93 -7.77
N ILE A 119 -1.86 -16.28 -6.51
CA ILE A 119 -0.46 -16.47 -6.06
C ILE A 119 0.08 -17.84 -6.52
N ILE A 120 -0.77 -18.87 -6.60
CA ILE A 120 -0.37 -20.22 -7.02
C ILE A 120 0.16 -20.20 -8.46
N THR A 121 -0.53 -19.54 -9.39
CA THR A 121 -0.11 -19.51 -10.79
C THR A 121 1.28 -18.90 -10.92
N ILE A 122 1.52 -17.78 -10.24
CA ILE A 122 2.82 -17.09 -10.27
C ILE A 122 3.91 -17.92 -9.57
N ILE A 123 3.64 -18.52 -8.41
CA ILE A 123 4.63 -19.32 -7.67
C ILE A 123 4.92 -20.65 -8.36
N ILE A 124 3.92 -21.34 -8.93
CA ILE A 124 4.13 -22.57 -9.71
C ILE A 124 4.95 -22.27 -10.97
N ILE A 125 4.62 -21.21 -11.73
CA ILE A 125 5.42 -20.78 -12.89
C ILE A 125 6.88 -20.51 -12.46
N LEU A 126 7.10 -19.81 -11.33
CA LEU A 126 8.45 -19.49 -10.85
C LEU A 126 9.21 -20.66 -10.20
N LEU A 127 8.52 -21.72 -9.75
CA LEU A 127 9.15 -22.89 -9.11
C LEU A 127 9.31 -24.09 -10.06
N TYR A 128 8.60 -24.14 -11.19
CA TYR A 128 8.63 -25.25 -12.14
C TYR A 128 9.20 -24.90 -13.53
N GLU A 129 9.60 -23.64 -13.79
CA GLU A 129 10.36 -23.24 -15.01
C GLU A 129 11.86 -22.98 -14.75
N ASN A 130 12.52 -23.76 -13.89
CA ASN A 130 13.98 -23.92 -13.90
C ASN A 130 14.35 -25.39 -13.82
#